data_AF-A0AAE0K3T5-F1
#
_entry.id   AF-A0AAE0K3T5-F1
#
_cell.length_a   1.000
_cell.length_b   1.000
_cell.length_c   1.000
_cell.angle_alpha   90.00
_cell.angle_beta   90.00
_cell.angle_gamma   90.00
#
_symmetry.space_group_name_H-M   'P 1'
#
loop_
_entity.id
_entity.type
_entity.pdbx_description
1 polymer ?
#
loop_
_entity_poly.entity_id
_entity_poly.type
_entity_poly.pdbx_seq_one_letter_code
_entity_poly.pdbx_strand_id
1 'polypeptide(L)'
;MDDDRACFDEVAWDENDKAWEESRMLFRRVSTLRKIESFVTQKFQRTATWVAPMIVGGYNNLYRMQIEGSDGDVMIRLPQPSLAQFPDEKTRREAATASFIAQKTRVPVPRVLFYGLSSPDSKVEPFIIIQYVENCGTMSHALAMPNEKDPSAAHMLNPDVSEDILESFYAKVAVCLLQLFKPSFSRIGSLAQTDDAFSVAGRPITQNMNNMLQLANIPRAALPPEERTYGTADEWYVALAEMHMAQLIFQHNDLVTTADDCRNKYVARQLFRKLAKQGRLSTFGFAEDDWSAQSKSRRTSTLSPAPDGSSSFKLWCDDLRPSNVLLDEAGDIAAMIDWEFAYVAPTQFALDPPWWLLLNVPEMWHIDMDDWTNTYHLRLKTWLRAMERAEESLEKKSKGFALSIYMRESWETGRFWLNYAARKSWAFDSIFWKYLDESFFGSGQGHRDKQDLWKTRVHLLSERERDMMEPFVERKMEESKERILVDWDDEQVKERLAEVLFDE
;
A
#
# COMPACT_ATOMS: atom_id res chain seq x y z
N MET A 1 -23.55 13.30 -2.92
CA MET A 1 -22.41 13.06 -2.03
C MET A 1 -21.29 12.58 -2.92
N ASP A 2 -20.07 13.10 -2.74
CA ASP A 2 -18.90 12.71 -3.55
C ASP A 2 -18.70 11.19 -3.48
N ASP A 3 -19.07 10.51 -4.56
CA ASP A 3 -19.09 9.04 -4.73
C ASP A 3 -17.67 8.45 -4.85
N ASP A 4 -16.65 9.30 -4.79
CA ASP A 4 -15.23 8.95 -4.95
C ASP A 4 -14.48 8.88 -3.61
N ARG A 5 -15.16 9.16 -2.47
CA ARG A 5 -14.54 9.09 -1.14
C ARG A 5 -14.61 7.67 -0.56
N ALA A 6 -13.57 7.27 0.15
CA ALA A 6 -13.50 5.97 0.80
C ALA A 6 -14.64 5.77 1.82
N CYS A 7 -15.48 4.75 1.61
CA CYS A 7 -16.55 4.35 2.53
C CYS A 7 -16.01 3.38 3.60
N PHE A 8 -15.45 3.94 4.67
CA PHE A 8 -15.06 3.17 5.85
C PHE A 8 -16.28 2.75 6.67
N ASP A 9 -16.13 1.73 7.50
CA ASP A 9 -17.15 1.38 8.50
C ASP A 9 -17.07 2.42 9.63
N GLU A 10 -18.02 3.36 9.68
CA GLU A 10 -17.94 4.48 10.62
C GLU A 10 -18.00 4.01 12.08
N VAL A 11 -18.67 2.88 12.36
CA VAL A 11 -18.72 2.30 13.71
C VAL A 11 -17.34 1.76 14.09
N ALA A 12 -16.67 1.05 13.17
CA ALA A 12 -15.31 0.59 13.41
C ALA A 12 -14.34 1.76 13.55
N TRP A 13 -14.51 2.80 12.72
CA TRP A 13 -13.70 4.01 12.81
C TRP A 13 -13.85 4.66 14.20
N ASP A 14 -15.07 4.95 14.64
CA ASP A 14 -15.31 5.60 15.94
C ASP A 14 -14.70 4.82 17.11
N GLU A 15 -14.79 3.49 17.11
CA GLU A 15 -14.17 2.66 18.15
C GLU A 15 -12.64 2.70 18.11
N ASN A 16 -12.04 2.71 16.92
CA ASN A 16 -10.59 2.85 16.78
C ASN A 16 -10.10 4.24 17.21
N ASP A 17 -10.85 5.30 16.89
CA ASP A 17 -10.51 6.67 17.28
C ASP A 17 -10.53 6.82 18.81
N LYS A 18 -11.57 6.29 19.49
CA LYS A 18 -11.61 6.23 20.95
C LYS A 18 -10.42 5.46 21.54
N ALA A 19 -10.16 4.25 21.03
CA ALA A 19 -9.05 3.42 21.49
C ALA A 19 -7.69 4.11 21.28
N TRP A 20 -7.54 4.84 20.16
CA TRP A 20 -6.35 5.63 19.87
C TRP A 20 -6.19 6.82 20.81
N GLU A 21 -7.24 7.58 21.10
CA GLU A 21 -7.19 8.71 22.04
C GLU A 21 -6.76 8.25 23.45
N GLU A 22 -7.34 7.14 23.93
CA GLU A 22 -7.00 6.53 25.21
C GLU A 22 -5.53 6.10 25.27
N SER A 23 -5.07 5.41 24.22
CA SER A 23 -3.69 4.93 24.06
C SER A 23 -2.70 6.09 24.00
N ARG A 24 -3.01 7.14 23.23
CA ARG A 24 -2.17 8.33 23.05
C ARG A 24 -1.87 9.04 24.37
N MET A 25 -2.86 9.11 25.27
CA MET A 25 -2.67 9.68 26.61
C MET A 25 -1.75 8.84 27.48
N LEU A 26 -1.78 7.51 27.35
CA LEU A 26 -0.92 6.59 28.09
C LEU A 26 0.56 6.72 27.68
N PHE A 27 0.83 6.87 26.38
CA PHE A 27 2.18 6.95 25.82
C PHE A 27 2.90 8.28 26.11
N ARG A 28 2.17 9.31 26.52
CA ARG A 28 2.71 10.62 26.96
C ARG A 28 3.01 10.70 28.45
N ARG A 29 2.63 9.69 29.25
CA ARG A 29 2.85 9.73 30.71
C ARG A 29 4.34 9.65 31.02
N VAL A 30 4.79 10.45 31.99
CA VAL A 30 6.16 10.42 32.52
C VAL A 30 6.57 9.01 32.98
N SER A 31 5.63 8.24 33.54
CA SER A 31 5.88 6.85 33.92
C SER A 31 6.20 5.94 32.72
N THR A 32 5.59 6.19 31.57
CA THR A 32 5.83 5.42 30.34
C THR A 32 7.17 5.82 29.75
N LEU A 33 7.47 7.11 29.67
CA LEU A 33 8.77 7.64 29.23
C LEU A 33 9.93 7.06 30.04
N ARG A 34 9.83 7.07 31.38
CA ARG A 34 10.85 6.47 32.27
C ARG A 34 11.06 4.98 32.03
N LYS A 35 9.99 4.23 31.69
CA LYS A 35 10.11 2.80 31.36
C LYS A 35 10.85 2.62 30.04
N ILE A 36 10.56 3.45 29.04
CA ILE A 36 11.26 3.41 27.76
C ILE A 36 12.75 3.77 27.94
N GLU A 37 13.06 4.82 28.70
CA GLU A 37 14.45 5.19 29.04
C GLU A 37 15.18 4.05 29.76
N SER A 38 14.54 3.42 30.75
CA SER A 38 15.10 2.28 31.48
C SER A 38 15.34 1.09 30.55
N PHE A 39 14.40 0.83 29.64
CA PHE A 39 14.49 -0.25 28.67
C PHE A 39 15.65 -0.04 27.68
N VAL A 40 15.76 1.16 27.10
CA VAL A 40 16.86 1.51 26.21
C VAL A 40 18.19 1.49 26.97
N THR A 41 18.22 1.99 28.20
CA THR A 41 19.41 1.93 29.08
C THR A 41 19.88 0.49 29.26
N GLN A 42 18.96 -0.44 29.50
CA GLN A 42 19.29 -1.87 29.64
C GLN A 42 19.85 -2.47 28.35
N LYS A 43 19.27 -2.15 27.18
CA LYS A 43 19.73 -2.66 25.87
C LYS A 43 21.14 -2.17 25.52
N PHE A 44 21.46 -0.91 25.82
CA PHE A 44 22.76 -0.31 25.52
C PHE A 44 23.78 -0.41 26.66
N GLN A 45 23.36 -0.85 27.85
CA GLN A 45 24.16 -0.85 29.08
C GLN A 45 24.78 0.51 29.40
N ARG A 46 24.09 1.59 29.03
CA ARG A 46 24.50 3.00 29.16
C ARG A 46 23.27 3.85 29.39
N THR A 47 23.40 4.93 30.14
CA THR A 47 22.26 5.82 30.44
C THR A 47 21.63 6.34 29.15
N ALA A 48 20.33 6.13 28.98
CA ALA A 48 19.54 6.65 27.88
C ALA A 48 18.57 7.73 28.39
N THR A 49 18.60 8.91 27.78
CA THR A 49 17.71 10.03 28.12
C THR A 49 16.82 10.38 26.94
N TRP A 50 15.51 10.52 27.18
CA TRP A 50 14.58 10.91 26.14
C TRP A 50 14.77 12.38 25.73
N VAL A 51 14.78 12.63 24.42
CA VAL A 51 14.82 13.95 23.81
C VAL A 51 13.43 14.27 23.24
N ALA A 52 12.78 15.29 23.79
CA ALA A 52 11.46 15.75 23.35
C ALA A 52 11.54 16.48 21.99
N PRO A 53 10.45 16.50 21.20
CA PRO A 53 9.15 15.88 21.47
C PRO A 53 9.07 14.40 21.05
N MET A 54 8.02 13.71 21.50
CA MET A 54 7.63 12.41 20.94
C MET A 54 6.99 12.64 19.56
N ILE A 55 7.38 11.83 18.58
CA ILE A 55 6.80 11.86 17.24
C ILE A 55 5.67 10.81 17.19
N VAL A 56 4.48 11.23 16.80
CA VAL A 56 3.31 10.36 16.64
C VAL A 56 3.13 10.10 15.15
N GLY A 57 3.44 8.88 14.71
CA GLY A 57 3.18 8.43 13.35
C GLY A 57 1.81 7.76 13.22
N GLY A 58 1.48 7.32 12.00
CA GLY A 58 0.21 6.64 11.70
C GLY A 58 0.08 5.26 12.37
N TYR A 59 1.18 4.51 12.52
CA TYR A 59 1.16 3.18 13.14
C TYR A 59 2.14 3.01 14.31
N ASN A 60 3.00 4.00 14.56
CA ASN A 60 4.06 3.90 15.57
C ASN A 60 4.21 5.19 16.37
N ASN A 61 4.55 5.06 17.65
CA ASN A 61 5.10 6.15 18.46
C ASN A 61 6.62 6.09 18.43
N LEU A 62 7.27 7.24 18.21
CA LEU A 62 8.71 7.33 18.04
C LEU A 62 9.31 8.24 19.12
N TYR A 63 10.39 7.76 19.76
CA TYR A 63 11.10 8.48 20.82
C TYR A 63 12.59 8.55 20.49
N ARG A 64 13.10 9.79 20.41
CA ARG A 64 14.54 10.06 20.30
C ARG A 64 15.20 9.86 21.65
N MET A 65 16.29 9.10 21.67
CA MET A 65 17.02 8.74 22.88
C MET A 65 18.50 9.08 22.70
N GLN A 66 19.00 9.93 23.60
CA GLN A 66 20.42 10.22 23.70
C GLN A 66 21.08 9.16 24.58
N ILE A 67 22.11 8.49 24.06
CA ILE A 67 22.86 7.46 24.78
C ILE A 67 24.18 8.04 25.29
N GLU A 68 24.42 7.95 26.59
CA GLU A 68 25.62 8.50 27.24
C GLU A 68 26.91 7.92 26.62
N GLY A 69 27.83 8.81 26.25
CA GLY A 69 29.13 8.45 25.66
C GLY A 69 29.05 7.76 24.30
N SER A 70 27.94 7.92 23.57
CA SER A 70 27.80 7.48 22.18
C SER A 70 27.97 8.66 21.20
N ASP A 71 28.35 8.35 19.96
CA ASP A 71 28.57 9.35 18.91
C ASP A 71 27.26 9.86 18.26
N GLY A 72 26.10 9.35 18.68
CA GLY A 72 24.81 9.75 18.11
C GLY A 72 23.61 9.12 18.79
N ASP A 73 22.45 9.71 18.56
CA ASP A 73 21.20 9.31 19.17
C ASP A 73 20.60 8.07 18.48
N VAL A 74 19.60 7.48 19.13
CA VAL A 74 18.80 6.38 18.59
C VAL A 74 17.33 6.72 18.64
N MET A 75 16.55 6.11 17.74
CA MET A 75 15.10 6.19 17.75
C MET A 75 14.53 4.85 18.17
N ILE A 76 13.71 4.82 19.22
CA ILE A 76 12.86 3.66 19.52
C ILE A 76 11.47 3.89 18.94
N ARG A 77 10.99 2.91 18.17
CA ARG A 77 9.69 2.85 17.52
C ARG A 77 8.84 1.80 18.22
N LEU A 78 7.65 2.19 18.68
CA LEU A 78 6.68 1.30 19.33
C LEU A 78 5.39 1.27 18.50
N PRO A 79 4.91 0.10 18.04
CA PRO A 79 3.63 -0.01 17.35
C PRO A 79 2.48 0.50 18.22
N GLN A 80 1.52 1.18 17.62
CA GLN A 80 0.35 1.69 18.33
C GLN A 80 -0.69 0.57 18.50
N PRO A 81 -1.11 0.23 19.74
CA PRO A 81 -1.96 -0.92 20.04
C PRO A 81 -3.32 -0.98 19.31
N SER A 82 -3.88 0.16 18.89
CA SER A 82 -5.16 0.24 18.18
C SER A 82 -5.03 0.38 16.65
N LEU A 83 -3.90 0.90 16.16
CA LEU A 83 -3.72 1.18 14.73
C LEU A 83 -2.89 0.10 14.02
N ALA A 84 -1.92 -0.51 14.72
CA ALA A 84 -1.08 -1.56 14.16
C ALA A 84 -1.69 -2.95 14.41
N GLN A 85 -2.33 -3.52 13.39
CA GLN A 85 -3.09 -4.77 13.51
C GLN A 85 -2.21 -6.03 13.46
N PHE A 86 -0.95 -5.94 13.05
CA PHE A 86 0.01 -7.06 13.04
C PHE A 86 1.32 -6.67 13.73
N PRO A 87 1.30 -6.30 15.02
CA PRO A 87 2.41 -5.58 15.63
C PRO A 87 3.71 -6.40 15.62
N ASP A 88 3.67 -7.70 15.91
CA ASP A 88 4.85 -8.58 15.86
C ASP A 88 5.29 -8.91 14.43
N GLU A 89 4.35 -9.32 13.57
CA GLU A 89 4.60 -9.67 12.17
C GLU A 89 5.27 -8.47 11.47
N LYS A 90 4.62 -7.29 11.52
CA LYS A 90 5.12 -6.03 10.97
C LYS A 90 6.50 -5.67 11.51
N THR A 91 6.69 -5.71 12.84
CA THR A 91 7.98 -5.37 13.47
C THR A 91 9.10 -6.25 12.94
N ARG A 92 8.88 -7.57 12.88
CA ARG A 92 9.84 -8.54 12.34
C ARG A 92 10.15 -8.28 10.87
N ARG A 93 9.13 -8.03 10.05
CA ARG A 93 9.27 -7.84 8.58
C ARG A 93 9.94 -6.52 8.23
N GLU A 94 9.61 -5.44 8.94
CA GLU A 94 10.20 -4.12 8.78
C GLU A 94 11.69 -4.17 9.13
N ALA A 95 12.06 -4.75 10.27
CA ALA A 95 13.46 -4.90 10.68
C ALA A 95 14.28 -5.73 9.67
N ALA A 96 13.73 -6.84 9.19
CA ALA A 96 14.37 -7.68 8.17
C ALA A 96 14.54 -6.92 6.84
N THR A 97 13.52 -6.17 6.42
CA THR A 97 13.57 -5.40 5.16
C THR A 97 14.56 -4.25 5.22
N ALA A 98 14.54 -3.46 6.29
CA ALA A 98 15.51 -2.37 6.48
C ALA A 98 16.96 -2.91 6.52
N SER A 99 17.19 -4.02 7.22
CA SER A 99 18.49 -4.69 7.25
C SER A 99 18.92 -5.22 5.88
N PHE A 100 17.99 -5.81 5.11
CA PHE A 100 18.25 -6.25 3.75
C PHE A 100 18.68 -5.09 2.85
N ILE A 101 17.94 -3.99 2.87
CA ILE A 101 18.21 -2.82 2.03
C ILE A 101 19.58 -2.23 2.38
N ALA A 102 19.88 -2.09 3.68
CA ALA A 102 21.17 -1.59 4.16
C ALA A 102 22.36 -2.43 3.66
N GLN A 103 22.19 -3.76 3.60
CA GLN A 103 23.27 -4.67 3.25
C GLN A 103 23.38 -4.94 1.74
N LYS A 104 22.27 -4.91 1.00
CA LYS A 104 22.20 -5.37 -0.40
C LYS A 104 22.04 -4.25 -1.41
N THR A 105 21.85 -3.02 -0.97
CA THR A 105 21.66 -1.86 -1.85
C THR A 105 22.55 -0.68 -1.43
N ARG A 106 22.45 0.42 -2.18
CA ARG A 106 23.08 1.71 -1.82
C ARG A 106 22.07 2.74 -1.32
N VAL A 107 20.84 2.31 -1.05
CA VAL A 107 19.82 3.22 -0.51
C VAL A 107 20.22 3.59 0.92
N PRO A 108 20.29 4.88 1.26
CA PRO A 108 20.57 5.29 2.63
C PRO A 108 19.37 4.91 3.49
N VAL A 109 19.58 4.03 4.47
CA VAL A 109 18.56 3.61 5.43
C VAL A 109 19.16 3.62 6.84
N PRO A 110 18.40 3.99 7.88
CA PRO A 110 18.91 3.93 9.24
C PRO A 110 19.25 2.49 9.63
N ARG A 111 20.39 2.30 10.29
CA ARG A 111 20.77 0.97 10.77
C ARG A 111 19.81 0.49 11.85
N VAL A 112 19.25 -0.70 11.67
CA VAL A 112 18.51 -1.41 12.73
C VAL A 112 19.52 -1.90 13.77
N LEU A 113 19.36 -1.45 15.02
CA LEU A 113 20.26 -1.79 16.13
C LEU A 113 19.68 -2.95 16.94
N PHE A 114 18.39 -2.86 17.26
CA PHE A 114 17.65 -3.90 17.98
C PHE A 114 16.21 -3.94 17.50
N TYR A 115 15.59 -5.10 17.58
CA TYR A 115 14.13 -5.22 17.54
C TYR A 115 13.71 -6.31 18.52
N GLY A 116 12.45 -6.26 18.96
CA GLY A 116 11.87 -7.26 19.85
C GLY A 116 10.40 -7.45 19.55
N LEU A 117 9.93 -8.67 19.77
CA LEU A 117 8.54 -9.07 19.59
C LEU A 117 7.84 -9.12 20.94
N SER A 118 6.51 -9.12 20.93
CA SER A 118 5.70 -9.19 22.14
C SER A 118 6.13 -10.35 23.04
N SER A 119 6.32 -10.04 24.33
CA SER A 119 6.65 -11.02 25.37
C SER A 119 5.78 -10.75 26.59
N PRO A 120 5.29 -11.79 27.30
CA PRO A 120 4.52 -11.62 28.54
C PRO A 120 5.23 -10.78 29.61
N ASP A 121 6.56 -10.77 29.59
CA ASP A 121 7.40 -10.14 30.61
C ASP A 121 7.74 -8.66 30.32
N SER A 122 7.39 -8.15 29.13
CA SER A 122 7.77 -6.81 28.68
C SER A 122 6.56 -5.94 28.35
N LYS A 123 6.58 -4.68 28.81
CA LYS A 123 5.56 -3.67 28.49
C LYS A 123 5.99 -2.68 27.41
N VAL A 124 7.17 -2.88 26.81
CA VAL A 124 7.75 -2.01 25.77
C VAL A 124 7.91 -2.78 24.45
N GLU A 125 7.64 -4.07 24.43
CA GLU A 125 7.62 -4.89 23.21
C GLU A 125 6.20 -4.95 22.63
N PRO A 126 6.04 -5.02 21.29
CA PRO A 126 7.11 -5.06 20.29
C PRO A 126 7.76 -3.70 20.01
N PHE A 127 9.00 -3.69 19.51
CA PHE A 127 9.74 -2.45 19.22
C PHE A 127 10.80 -2.63 18.13
N ILE A 128 11.22 -1.50 17.55
CA ILE A 128 12.44 -1.38 16.74
C ILE A 128 13.27 -0.21 17.26
N ILE A 129 14.54 -0.43 17.59
CA ILE A 129 15.53 0.62 17.85
C ILE A 129 16.41 0.76 16.61
N ILE A 130 16.41 1.95 16.03
CA ILE A 130 17.21 2.30 14.86
C ILE A 130 18.15 3.46 15.17
N GLN A 131 19.21 3.63 14.37
CA GLN A 131 20.03 4.82 14.38
C GLN A 131 19.19 6.07 14.12
N TYR A 132 19.38 7.14 14.90
CA TYR A 132 18.85 8.45 14.53
C TYR A 132 19.71 9.06 13.42
N VAL A 133 19.07 9.55 12.36
CA VAL A 133 19.74 10.20 11.23
C VAL A 133 19.44 11.70 11.32
N GLU A 134 20.49 12.51 11.44
CA GLU A 134 20.35 13.97 11.40
C GLU A 134 19.75 14.40 10.06
N ASN A 135 18.75 15.28 10.12
CA ASN A 135 17.96 15.69 8.97
C ASN A 135 17.31 17.06 9.23
N CYS A 136 16.91 17.75 8.16
CA CYS A 136 16.21 19.03 8.22
C CYS A 136 14.70 18.92 7.92
N GLY A 137 14.17 17.70 7.82
CA GLY A 137 12.76 17.43 7.54
C GLY A 137 12.55 16.37 6.44
N THR A 138 11.29 16.18 6.07
CA THR A 138 10.89 15.23 5.01
C THR A 138 10.84 15.91 3.65
N MET A 139 11.09 15.14 2.59
CA MET A 139 10.91 15.60 1.21
C MET A 139 9.48 16.04 0.93
N SER A 140 8.48 15.40 1.55
CA SER A 140 7.09 15.85 1.41
C SER A 140 6.87 17.26 1.94
N HIS A 141 7.51 17.63 3.06
CA HIS A 141 7.38 18.97 3.62
C HIS A 141 8.09 20.01 2.74
N ALA A 142 9.26 19.66 2.18
CA ALA A 142 10.00 20.53 1.27
C ALA A 142 9.25 20.80 -0.06
N LEU A 143 8.42 19.86 -0.50
CA LEU A 143 7.65 19.95 -1.75
C LEU A 143 6.19 20.40 -1.57
N ALA A 144 5.71 20.43 -0.33
CA ALA A 144 4.31 20.73 -0.05
C ALA A 144 3.97 22.21 -0.31
N MET A 145 2.72 22.43 -0.70
CA MET A 145 2.05 23.72 -0.56
C MET A 145 2.20 24.24 0.88
N PRO A 146 2.65 25.49 1.08
CA PRO A 146 2.60 26.11 2.40
C PRO A 146 1.16 26.14 2.90
N ASN A 147 0.87 25.45 4.01
CA ASN A 147 -0.42 25.50 4.68
C ASN A 147 -0.24 25.94 6.14
N GLU A 148 -0.19 27.26 6.34
CA GLU A 148 -0.01 27.84 7.67
C GLU A 148 -1.24 27.67 8.59
N LYS A 149 -2.41 27.39 8.02
CA LYS A 149 -3.68 27.32 8.76
C LYS A 149 -3.91 25.96 9.41
N ASP A 150 -3.47 24.89 8.77
CA ASP A 150 -3.56 23.54 9.29
C ASP A 150 -2.30 22.73 8.93
N PRO A 151 -1.28 22.74 9.80
CA PRO A 151 -0.08 21.93 9.64
C PRO A 151 -0.32 20.41 9.65
N SER A 152 -1.52 19.96 10.03
CA SER A 152 -1.90 18.55 10.06
C SER A 152 -2.62 18.08 8.80
N ALA A 153 -2.99 19.00 7.90
CA ALA A 153 -3.63 18.66 6.64
C ALA A 153 -2.69 17.83 5.74
N ALA A 154 -3.29 16.95 4.94
CA ALA A 154 -2.54 16.14 3.97
C ALA A 154 -1.72 17.05 3.04
N HIS A 155 -0.43 16.75 2.91
CA HIS A 155 0.44 17.47 1.99
C HIS A 155 -0.08 17.34 0.55
N MET A 156 -0.15 18.48 -0.15
CA MET A 156 -0.35 18.54 -1.60
C MET A 156 0.89 19.15 -2.23
N LEU A 157 1.31 18.65 -3.38
CA LEU A 157 2.42 19.22 -4.12
C LEU A 157 2.15 20.71 -4.40
N ASN A 158 3.13 21.57 -4.11
CA ASN A 158 3.09 22.98 -4.49
C ASN A 158 2.95 23.11 -6.03
N PRO A 159 1.85 23.65 -6.58
CA PRO A 159 1.69 23.84 -8.02
C PRO A 159 2.79 24.72 -8.62
N ASP A 160 3.31 25.66 -7.82
CA ASP A 160 4.29 26.66 -8.19
C ASP A 160 5.74 26.19 -7.94
N VAL A 161 5.95 24.94 -7.50
CA VAL A 161 7.30 24.38 -7.42
C VAL A 161 7.96 24.43 -8.79
N SER A 162 9.19 24.93 -8.85
CA SER A 162 9.90 24.98 -10.13
C SER A 162 10.15 23.57 -10.64
N GLU A 163 10.02 23.39 -11.96
CA GLU A 163 10.28 22.10 -12.62
C GLU A 163 11.70 21.60 -12.34
N ASP A 164 12.70 22.48 -12.30
CA ASP A 164 14.09 22.11 -12.02
C ASP A 164 14.29 21.58 -10.59
N ILE A 165 13.64 22.21 -9.59
CA ILE A 165 13.70 21.74 -8.20
C ILE A 165 13.00 20.39 -8.08
N LEU A 166 11.80 20.27 -8.66
CA LEU A 166 11.03 19.04 -8.62
C LEU A 166 11.78 17.88 -9.29
N GLU A 167 12.34 18.13 -10.48
CA GLU A 167 13.11 17.15 -11.23
C GLU A 167 14.39 16.74 -10.48
N SER A 168 15.04 17.67 -9.79
CA SER A 168 16.21 17.38 -8.94
C SER A 168 15.86 16.41 -7.81
N PHE A 169 14.78 16.66 -7.06
CA PHE A 169 14.33 15.73 -6.01
C PHE A 169 13.91 14.37 -6.59
N TYR A 170 13.16 14.37 -7.69
CA TYR A 170 12.76 13.15 -8.37
C TYR A 170 13.95 12.33 -8.86
N ALA A 171 15.02 12.95 -9.36
CA ALA A 171 16.22 12.26 -9.79
C ALA A 171 16.91 11.53 -8.63
N LYS A 172 16.99 12.17 -7.44
CA LYS A 172 17.55 11.53 -6.23
C LYS A 172 16.74 10.30 -5.82
N VAL A 173 15.41 10.38 -5.85
CA VAL A 173 14.53 9.24 -5.53
C VAL A 173 14.61 8.16 -6.61
N ALA A 174 14.66 8.52 -7.89
CA ALA A 174 14.80 7.59 -9.01
C ALA A 174 16.07 6.75 -8.90
N VAL A 175 17.20 7.35 -8.49
CA VAL A 175 18.43 6.60 -8.20
C VAL A 175 18.22 5.56 -7.10
N CYS A 176 17.48 5.90 -6.04
CA CYS A 176 17.16 4.97 -4.95
C CYS A 176 16.24 3.83 -5.43
N LEU A 177 15.19 4.15 -6.20
CA LEU A 177 14.30 3.15 -6.78
C LEU A 177 15.05 2.18 -7.71
N LEU A 178 16.00 2.67 -8.50
CA LEU A 178 16.88 1.81 -9.32
C LEU A 178 17.74 0.88 -8.47
N GLN A 179 18.14 1.26 -7.25
CA GLN A 179 18.82 0.34 -6.33
C GLN A 179 17.86 -0.70 -5.74
N LEU A 180 16.64 -0.29 -5.35
CA LEU A 180 15.60 -1.19 -4.81
C LEU A 180 15.11 -2.20 -5.86
N PHE A 181 15.17 -1.85 -7.14
CA PHE A 181 14.79 -2.73 -8.25
C PHE A 181 15.82 -3.82 -8.56
N LYS A 182 17.09 -3.68 -8.11
CA LYS A 182 18.16 -4.64 -8.42
C LYS A 182 17.94 -6.01 -7.79
N PRO A 183 17.62 -6.13 -6.48
CA PRO A 183 17.22 -7.39 -5.88
C PRO A 183 16.16 -8.13 -6.69
N SER A 184 16.25 -9.45 -6.68
CA SER A 184 15.36 -10.35 -7.40
C SER A 184 15.10 -11.56 -6.53
N PHE A 185 13.84 -11.99 -6.47
CA PHE A 185 13.38 -13.03 -5.57
C PHE A 185 12.57 -14.08 -6.33
N SER A 186 12.56 -15.32 -5.83
CA SER A 186 11.85 -16.44 -6.47
C SER A 186 10.41 -16.63 -6.00
N ARG A 187 9.98 -15.92 -4.95
CA ARG A 187 8.62 -15.99 -4.39
C ARG A 187 8.14 -14.62 -3.95
N ILE A 188 6.83 -14.42 -3.93
CA ILE A 188 6.14 -13.26 -3.35
C ILE A 188 5.83 -13.57 -1.88
N GLY A 189 6.07 -12.59 -1.01
CA GLY A 189 5.94 -12.74 0.44
C GLY A 189 6.75 -11.68 1.19
N SER A 190 6.77 -11.78 2.51
CA SER A 190 7.58 -10.86 3.33
C SER A 190 9.00 -11.36 3.54
N LEU A 191 9.94 -10.43 3.71
CA LEU A 191 11.32 -10.78 4.05
C LEU A 191 11.40 -11.32 5.48
N ALA A 192 12.18 -12.37 5.66
CA ALA A 192 12.63 -12.87 6.94
C ALA A 192 14.16 -12.83 6.96
N GLN A 193 14.69 -12.49 8.13
CA GLN A 193 16.11 -12.58 8.41
C GLN A 193 16.34 -13.76 9.36
N THR A 194 17.27 -14.65 8.98
CA THR A 194 17.77 -15.72 9.84
C THR A 194 19.28 -15.58 9.84
N ASP A 195 19.85 -15.26 11.00
CA ASP A 195 21.24 -14.84 11.14
C ASP A 195 21.56 -13.69 10.16
N ASP A 196 22.50 -13.90 9.24
CA ASP A 196 22.89 -12.93 8.20
C ASP A 196 22.27 -13.23 6.82
N ALA A 197 21.40 -14.24 6.73
CA ALA A 197 20.72 -14.61 5.50
C ALA A 197 19.30 -14.03 5.44
N PHE A 198 18.89 -13.66 4.23
CA PHE A 198 17.54 -13.18 3.95
C PHE A 198 16.80 -14.18 3.07
N SER A 199 15.54 -14.43 3.42
CA SER A 199 14.64 -15.29 2.65
C SER A 199 13.27 -14.63 2.54
N VAL A 200 12.46 -15.09 1.60
CA VAL A 200 11.04 -14.74 1.53
C VAL A 200 10.27 -15.81 2.29
N ALA A 201 9.66 -15.43 3.41
CA ALA A 201 8.93 -16.35 4.27
C ALA A 201 7.69 -15.65 4.83
N GLY A 202 6.54 -16.32 4.73
CA GLY A 202 5.25 -15.80 5.14
C GLY A 202 4.64 -14.77 4.18
N ARG A 203 3.37 -14.45 4.44
CA ARG A 203 2.53 -13.63 3.55
C ARG A 203 3.04 -12.21 3.45
N PRO A 204 2.76 -11.51 2.34
CA PRO A 204 2.83 -10.06 2.32
C PRO A 204 1.99 -9.44 3.43
N ILE A 205 2.57 -8.51 4.19
CA ILE A 205 1.82 -7.66 5.12
C ILE A 205 1.58 -6.33 4.42
N THR A 206 0.40 -6.19 3.81
CA THR A 206 0.05 -4.98 3.04
C THR A 206 -0.61 -3.93 3.93
N GLN A 207 -0.53 -2.67 3.52
CA GLN A 207 -1.27 -1.59 4.19
C GLN A 207 -2.79 -1.84 4.10
N ASN A 208 -3.26 -2.39 2.97
CA ASN A 208 -4.67 -2.71 2.76
C ASN A 208 -5.18 -3.75 3.76
N MET A 209 -4.40 -4.79 4.07
CA MET A 209 -4.74 -5.78 5.09
C MET A 209 -4.88 -5.16 6.48
N ASN A 210 -3.98 -4.25 6.86
CA ASN A 210 -4.10 -3.54 8.14
C ASN A 210 -5.39 -2.72 8.17
N ASN A 211 -5.63 -1.94 7.11
CA ASN A 211 -6.83 -1.11 7.00
C ASN A 211 -8.11 -1.94 6.99
N MET A 212 -8.13 -3.13 6.38
CA MET A 212 -9.31 -4.01 6.37
C MET A 212 -9.69 -4.45 7.78
N LEU A 213 -8.72 -4.86 8.59
CA LEU A 213 -8.98 -5.22 9.99
C LEU A 213 -9.42 -4.00 10.80
N GLN A 214 -8.70 -2.89 10.64
CA GLN A 214 -8.92 -1.67 11.42
C GLN A 214 -10.22 -0.97 11.02
N LEU A 215 -10.35 -0.53 9.77
CA LEU A 215 -11.37 0.41 9.29
C LEU A 215 -12.62 -0.26 8.71
N ALA A 216 -12.63 -1.58 8.57
CA ALA A 216 -13.77 -2.33 8.04
C ALA A 216 -14.15 -3.55 8.90
N ASN A 217 -13.52 -3.73 10.06
CA ASN A 217 -13.75 -4.85 10.98
C ASN A 217 -13.76 -6.23 10.28
N ILE A 218 -12.92 -6.38 9.24
CA ILE A 218 -12.84 -7.65 8.51
C ILE A 218 -12.20 -8.70 9.43
N PRO A 219 -12.73 -9.93 9.50
CA PRO A 219 -12.14 -10.96 10.35
C PRO A 219 -10.76 -11.40 9.84
N ARG A 220 -9.82 -11.65 10.76
CA ARG A 220 -8.45 -12.08 10.43
C ARG A 220 -8.39 -13.35 9.60
N ALA A 221 -9.32 -14.27 9.83
CA ALA A 221 -9.44 -15.53 9.08
C ALA A 221 -9.78 -15.33 7.60
N ALA A 222 -10.27 -14.15 7.19
CA ALA A 222 -10.53 -13.83 5.79
C ALA A 222 -9.28 -13.34 5.03
N LEU A 223 -8.16 -13.13 5.74
CA LEU A 223 -6.89 -12.76 5.14
C LEU A 223 -6.03 -14.01 4.86
N PRO A 224 -5.07 -13.93 3.92
CA PRO A 224 -4.16 -15.04 3.65
C PRO A 224 -3.46 -15.55 4.93
N PRO A 225 -3.24 -16.87 5.12
CA PRO A 225 -2.55 -17.39 6.30
C PRO A 225 -1.12 -16.84 6.46
N GLU A 226 -0.64 -16.65 7.70
CA GLU A 226 0.70 -16.08 7.99
C GLU A 226 1.84 -16.78 7.22
N GLU A 227 1.80 -18.10 7.10
CA GLU A 227 2.86 -18.89 6.42
C GLU A 227 2.77 -18.87 4.88
N ARG A 228 1.71 -18.28 4.30
CA ARG A 228 1.46 -18.32 2.86
C ARG A 228 2.52 -17.52 2.10
N THR A 229 3.09 -18.10 1.06
CA THR A 229 3.86 -17.37 0.04
C THR A 229 3.32 -17.74 -1.34
N TYR A 230 3.61 -16.92 -2.34
CA TYR A 230 3.07 -17.13 -3.69
C TYR A 230 4.19 -17.39 -4.68
N GLY A 231 3.97 -18.35 -5.57
CA GLY A 231 4.91 -18.76 -6.61
C GLY A 231 4.77 -17.94 -7.89
N THR A 232 3.61 -17.32 -8.14
CA THR A 232 3.37 -16.52 -9.33
C THR A 232 2.69 -15.18 -9.03
N ALA A 233 2.82 -14.23 -9.96
CA ALA A 233 2.10 -12.97 -9.95
C ALA A 233 0.58 -13.20 -9.98
N ASP A 234 0.11 -14.16 -10.77
CA ASP A 234 -1.32 -14.50 -10.88
C ASP A 234 -1.89 -14.99 -9.56
N GLU A 235 -1.17 -15.86 -8.84
CA GLU A 235 -1.60 -16.32 -7.51
C GLU A 235 -1.76 -15.14 -6.53
N TRP A 236 -0.90 -14.11 -6.63
CA TRP A 236 -1.03 -12.91 -5.81
C TRP A 236 -2.19 -12.00 -6.25
N TYR A 237 -2.41 -11.81 -7.55
CA TYR A 237 -3.58 -11.09 -8.05
C TYR A 237 -4.90 -11.75 -7.63
N VAL A 238 -4.95 -13.10 -7.58
CA VAL A 238 -6.11 -13.83 -7.05
C VAL A 238 -6.31 -13.51 -5.58
N ALA A 239 -5.26 -13.56 -4.76
CA ALA A 239 -5.35 -13.22 -3.34
C ALA A 239 -5.82 -11.77 -3.11
N LEU A 240 -5.34 -10.81 -3.92
CA LEU A 240 -5.80 -9.42 -3.88
C LEU A 240 -7.30 -9.31 -4.23
N ALA A 241 -7.74 -9.98 -5.30
CA ALA A 241 -9.15 -10.01 -5.70
C ALA A 241 -10.05 -10.65 -4.63
N GLU A 242 -9.59 -11.71 -3.97
CA GLU A 242 -10.30 -12.36 -2.87
C GLU A 242 -10.38 -11.48 -1.62
N MET A 243 -9.35 -10.68 -1.33
CA MET A 243 -9.44 -9.67 -0.27
C MET A 243 -10.45 -8.56 -0.60
N HIS A 244 -10.60 -8.15 -1.87
CA HIS A 244 -11.68 -7.24 -2.26
C HIS A 244 -13.07 -7.87 -2.05
N MET A 245 -13.22 -9.17 -2.36
CA MET A 245 -14.45 -9.91 -2.06
C MET A 245 -14.70 -10.01 -0.56
N ALA A 246 -13.67 -10.31 0.25
CA ALA A 246 -13.77 -10.37 1.69
C ALA A 246 -14.26 -9.04 2.29
N GLN A 247 -13.77 -7.90 1.78
CA GLN A 247 -14.29 -6.59 2.17
C GLN A 247 -15.80 -6.48 1.90
N LEU A 248 -16.25 -6.82 0.68
CA LEU A 248 -17.66 -6.76 0.31
C LEU A 248 -18.55 -7.68 1.17
N ILE A 249 -18.03 -8.84 1.52
CA ILE A 249 -18.72 -9.85 2.31
C ILE A 249 -18.85 -9.42 3.77
N PHE A 250 -17.77 -8.96 4.39
CA PHE A 250 -17.69 -8.81 5.86
C PHE A 250 -17.78 -7.38 6.36
N GLN A 251 -17.49 -6.35 5.55
CA GLN A 251 -17.71 -4.97 5.99
C GLN A 251 -19.22 -4.75 6.15
N HIS A 252 -19.66 -4.61 7.40
CA HIS A 252 -21.07 -4.59 7.74
C HIS A 252 -21.69 -3.24 7.41
N ASN A 253 -21.05 -2.16 7.86
CA ASN A 253 -21.58 -0.81 7.74
C ASN A 253 -21.03 -0.08 6.53
N ASP A 254 -21.86 0.80 5.96
CA ASP A 254 -21.50 1.93 5.08
C ASP A 254 -20.86 1.58 3.72
N LEU A 255 -20.47 0.33 3.47
CA LEU A 255 -19.87 -0.07 2.19
C LEU A 255 -20.87 0.00 1.03
N VAL A 256 -22.16 -0.21 1.30
CA VAL A 256 -23.21 -0.28 0.30
C VAL A 256 -24.36 0.65 0.69
N THR A 257 -24.77 1.49 -0.26
CA THR A 257 -25.82 2.50 -0.04
C THR A 257 -27.18 2.09 -0.58
N THR A 258 -27.20 1.32 -1.67
CA THR A 258 -28.43 0.85 -2.34
C THR A 258 -28.24 -0.56 -2.87
N ALA A 259 -29.34 -1.24 -3.23
CA ALA A 259 -29.27 -2.56 -3.83
C ALA A 259 -28.49 -2.56 -5.16
N ASP A 260 -28.64 -1.51 -5.99
CA ASP A 260 -27.93 -1.41 -7.26
C ASP A 260 -26.45 -1.05 -7.08
N ASP A 261 -26.11 -0.24 -6.07
CA ASP A 261 -24.73 -0.06 -5.64
C ASP A 261 -24.10 -1.40 -5.20
N CYS A 262 -24.83 -2.22 -4.44
CA CYS A 262 -24.39 -3.56 -4.08
C CYS A 262 -24.10 -4.43 -5.31
N ARG A 263 -24.98 -4.39 -6.31
CA ARG A 263 -24.82 -5.14 -7.57
C ARG A 263 -23.63 -4.64 -8.37
N ASN A 264 -23.39 -3.32 -8.44
CA ASN A 264 -22.19 -2.74 -9.04
C ASN A 264 -20.93 -3.30 -8.39
N LYS A 265 -20.85 -3.24 -7.06
CA LYS A 265 -19.71 -3.72 -6.27
C LYS A 265 -19.47 -5.22 -6.44
N TYR A 266 -20.55 -6.02 -6.45
CA TYR A 266 -20.51 -7.46 -6.64
C TYR A 266 -20.02 -7.85 -8.04
N VAL A 267 -20.63 -7.29 -9.09
CA VAL A 267 -20.27 -7.59 -10.48
C VAL A 267 -18.82 -7.19 -10.77
N ALA A 268 -18.38 -6.01 -10.32
CA ALA A 268 -17.01 -5.55 -10.52
C ALA A 268 -15.98 -6.51 -9.89
N ARG A 269 -16.17 -6.90 -8.63
CA ARG A 269 -15.24 -7.79 -7.92
C ARG A 269 -15.24 -9.21 -8.47
N GLN A 270 -16.40 -9.77 -8.84
CA GLN A 270 -16.46 -11.10 -9.45
C GLN A 270 -15.74 -11.12 -10.81
N LEU A 271 -15.93 -10.09 -11.65
CA LEU A 271 -15.23 -10.00 -12.93
C LEU A 271 -13.73 -9.82 -12.77
N PHE A 272 -13.31 -8.96 -11.84
CA PHE A 272 -11.90 -8.76 -11.54
C PHE A 272 -11.25 -10.07 -11.05
N ARG A 273 -11.91 -10.77 -10.13
CA ARG A 273 -11.47 -12.07 -9.64
C ARG A 273 -11.41 -13.14 -10.73
N LYS A 274 -12.41 -13.19 -11.61
CA LYS A 274 -12.42 -14.09 -12.77
C LYS A 274 -11.23 -13.84 -13.69
N LEU A 275 -10.90 -12.58 -13.98
CA LEU A 275 -9.72 -12.22 -14.76
C LEU A 275 -8.41 -12.59 -14.05
N ALA A 276 -8.34 -12.42 -12.72
CA ALA A 276 -7.19 -12.84 -11.92
C ALA A 276 -6.97 -14.36 -12.01
N LYS A 277 -8.03 -15.17 -11.82
CA LYS A 277 -7.97 -16.64 -11.93
C LYS A 277 -7.60 -17.13 -13.34
N GLN A 278 -7.88 -16.32 -14.36
CA GLN A 278 -7.52 -16.61 -15.75
C GLN A 278 -6.08 -16.20 -16.13
N GLY A 279 -5.30 -15.64 -15.19
CA GLY A 279 -3.95 -15.14 -15.45
C GLY A 279 -3.92 -13.93 -16.39
N ARG A 280 -5.04 -13.20 -16.51
CA ARG A 280 -5.20 -12.11 -17.47
C ARG A 280 -4.71 -10.77 -16.96
N LEU A 281 -4.74 -10.57 -15.65
CA LEU A 281 -4.33 -9.30 -15.04
C LEU A 281 -2.81 -9.07 -15.14
N SER A 282 -1.99 -10.12 -15.01
CA SER A 282 -0.54 -10.01 -15.04
C SER A 282 0.05 -9.62 -16.40
N THR A 283 -0.71 -9.83 -17.49
CA THR A 283 -0.33 -9.51 -18.88
C THR A 283 -1.06 -8.30 -19.44
N PHE A 284 -2.07 -7.76 -18.75
CA PHE A 284 -2.84 -6.60 -19.20
C PHE A 284 -1.93 -5.41 -19.55
N GLY A 285 -2.16 -4.80 -20.70
CA GLY A 285 -1.39 -3.63 -21.16
C GLY A 285 0.09 -3.90 -21.47
N PHE A 286 0.55 -5.16 -21.52
CA PHE A 286 1.86 -5.55 -22.06
C PHE A 286 1.73 -6.04 -23.52
N ALA A 287 2.85 -6.40 -24.14
CA ALA A 287 2.86 -6.97 -25.49
C ALA A 287 2.01 -8.25 -25.63
N GLU A 288 1.89 -9.00 -24.53
CA GLU A 288 1.15 -10.26 -24.43
C GLU A 288 -0.35 -10.06 -24.12
N ASP A 289 -0.85 -8.83 -23.97
CA ASP A 289 -2.27 -8.56 -23.80
C ASP A 289 -3.04 -8.86 -25.10
N ASP A 290 -3.64 -10.04 -25.19
CA ASP A 290 -4.41 -10.51 -26.35
C ASP A 290 -5.92 -10.62 -26.09
N TRP A 291 -6.36 -10.33 -24.85
CA TRP A 291 -7.71 -10.61 -24.39
C TRP A 291 -8.54 -9.35 -24.18
N SER A 292 -7.91 -8.24 -23.76
CA SER A 292 -8.62 -7.02 -23.38
C SER A 292 -9.30 -6.34 -24.57
N ALA A 293 -10.29 -5.51 -24.31
CA ALA A 293 -10.90 -4.71 -25.38
C ALA A 293 -9.92 -3.67 -25.94
N GLN A 294 -9.03 -3.12 -25.09
CA GLN A 294 -8.04 -2.14 -25.52
C GLN A 294 -6.95 -2.73 -26.43
N SER A 295 -6.55 -3.99 -26.24
CA SER A 295 -5.53 -4.60 -27.11
C SER A 295 -6.03 -4.79 -28.54
N LYS A 296 -7.33 -5.05 -28.70
CA LYS A 296 -7.98 -5.18 -30.01
C LYS A 296 -8.08 -3.86 -30.77
N SER A 297 -8.11 -2.73 -30.07
CA SER A 297 -8.24 -1.39 -30.67
C SER A 297 -6.89 -0.69 -30.87
N ARG A 298 -5.83 -1.08 -30.15
CA ARG A 298 -4.48 -0.52 -30.32
C ARG A 298 -3.87 -0.98 -31.65
N ARG A 299 -3.62 -0.01 -32.54
CA ARG A 299 -2.83 -0.21 -33.76
C ARG A 299 -1.34 -0.05 -33.44
N THR A 300 -0.58 -1.15 -33.57
CA THR A 300 0.87 -1.15 -33.87
C THR A 300 1.82 -0.37 -32.93
N SER A 301 1.61 -0.38 -31.61
CA SER A 301 2.67 -0.04 -30.66
C SER A 301 3.43 -1.30 -30.25
N THR A 302 4.75 -1.32 -30.41
CA THR A 302 5.59 -2.38 -29.81
C THR A 302 5.70 -2.10 -28.32
N LEU A 303 4.72 -2.57 -27.55
CA LEU A 303 4.74 -2.49 -26.08
C LEU A 303 5.87 -3.35 -25.52
N SER A 304 6.32 -3.01 -24.32
CA SER A 304 7.29 -3.83 -23.62
C SER A 304 6.65 -5.17 -23.19
N PRO A 305 7.43 -6.27 -23.17
CA PRO A 305 6.92 -7.57 -22.75
C PRO A 305 6.57 -7.59 -21.27
N ALA A 306 5.63 -8.43 -20.88
CA ALA A 306 5.33 -8.69 -19.49
C ALA A 306 6.58 -9.24 -18.78
N PRO A 307 6.87 -8.81 -17.54
CA PRO A 307 7.93 -9.44 -16.76
C PRO A 307 7.57 -10.90 -16.47
N ASP A 308 8.57 -11.73 -16.17
CA ASP A 308 8.33 -13.11 -15.75
C ASP A 308 7.38 -13.13 -14.54
N GLY A 309 6.24 -13.79 -14.72
CA GLY A 309 5.20 -13.92 -13.70
C GLY A 309 5.49 -15.02 -12.67
N SER A 310 6.55 -15.82 -12.85
CA SER A 310 6.87 -16.99 -12.02
C SER A 310 8.21 -16.89 -11.29
N SER A 311 8.99 -15.85 -11.60
CA SER A 311 10.27 -15.60 -10.96
C SER A 311 10.65 -14.12 -11.02
N SER A 312 11.75 -13.75 -10.37
CA SER A 312 12.31 -12.41 -10.41
C SER A 312 11.42 -11.29 -9.86
N PHE A 313 10.68 -11.60 -8.80
CA PHE A 313 9.87 -10.64 -8.05
C PHE A 313 10.72 -9.53 -7.42
N LYS A 314 10.07 -8.40 -7.11
CA LYS A 314 10.73 -7.16 -6.70
C LYS A 314 10.28 -6.71 -5.33
N LEU A 315 11.16 -6.03 -4.61
CA LEU A 315 10.77 -5.38 -3.37
C LEU A 315 9.82 -4.24 -3.69
N TRP A 316 8.69 -4.20 -2.98
CA TRP A 316 7.66 -3.18 -3.06
C TRP A 316 7.33 -2.71 -1.65
N CYS A 317 6.93 -1.45 -1.51
CA CYS A 317 6.46 -0.92 -0.24
C CYS A 317 5.25 -0.03 -0.52
N ASP A 318 4.10 -0.37 0.08
CA ASP A 318 2.86 0.36 -0.14
C ASP A 318 2.93 1.82 0.36
N ASP A 319 3.78 2.09 1.35
CA ASP A 319 3.98 3.41 1.95
C ASP A 319 5.30 4.09 1.54
N LEU A 320 5.95 3.64 0.46
CA LEU A 320 7.14 4.34 -0.05
C LEU A 320 6.73 5.67 -0.70
N ARG A 321 6.86 6.76 0.05
CA ARG A 321 6.45 8.12 -0.35
C ARG A 321 7.37 9.22 0.19
N PRO A 322 7.28 10.48 -0.27
CA PRO A 322 8.20 11.55 0.14
C PRO A 322 8.17 11.91 1.63
N SER A 323 7.11 11.53 2.35
CA SER A 323 7.05 11.67 3.82
C SER A 323 8.02 10.75 4.55
N ASN A 324 8.44 9.66 3.88
CA ASN A 324 9.39 8.66 4.38
C ASN A 324 10.80 8.86 3.79
N VAL A 325 11.07 10.03 3.20
CA VAL A 325 12.38 10.43 2.69
C VAL A 325 12.88 11.63 3.49
N LEU A 326 13.91 11.43 4.29
CA LEU A 326 14.55 12.47 5.09
C LEU A 326 15.61 13.20 4.27
N LEU A 327 15.68 14.52 4.43
CA LEU A 327 16.64 15.38 3.75
C LEU A 327 17.71 15.90 4.71
N ASP A 328 18.95 16.04 4.25
CA ASP A 328 20.00 16.74 4.99
C ASP A 328 19.98 18.26 4.71
N GLU A 329 20.88 19.02 5.33
CA GLU A 329 20.98 20.48 5.15
C GLU A 329 21.31 20.90 3.70
N ALA A 330 21.92 20.02 2.91
CA ALA A 330 22.21 20.26 1.50
C ALA A 330 20.99 19.95 0.58
N GLY A 331 19.91 19.41 1.15
CA GLY A 331 18.73 18.96 0.42
C GLY A 331 18.96 17.62 -0.30
N ASP A 332 19.99 16.86 0.07
CA ASP A 332 20.21 15.48 -0.37
C ASP A 332 19.45 14.48 0.51
N ILE A 333 19.25 13.25 0.01
CA ILE A 333 18.55 12.22 0.77
C ILE A 333 19.46 11.71 1.89
N ALA A 334 19.14 12.08 3.13
CA ALA A 334 19.82 11.61 4.33
C ALA A 334 19.48 10.15 4.64
N ALA A 335 18.20 9.79 4.54
CA ALA A 335 17.72 8.42 4.73
C ALA A 335 16.32 8.21 4.17
N MET A 336 16.06 7.00 3.66
CA MET A 336 14.72 6.47 3.44
C MET A 336 14.33 5.62 4.65
N ILE A 337 13.20 5.98 5.26
CA ILE A 337 12.72 5.39 6.50
C ILE A 337 11.39 4.67 6.26
N ASP A 338 10.85 4.12 7.33
CA ASP A 338 9.51 3.53 7.36
C ASP A 338 9.26 2.42 6.32
N TRP A 339 10.02 1.33 6.46
CA TRP A 339 9.85 0.12 5.63
C TRP A 339 8.68 -0.76 6.10
N GLU A 340 7.70 -0.17 6.78
CA GLU A 340 6.46 -0.85 7.10
C GLU A 340 5.66 -1.13 5.83
N PHE A 341 4.94 -2.26 5.82
CA PHE A 341 4.22 -2.74 4.62
C PHE A 341 5.09 -2.96 3.38
N ALA A 342 6.40 -3.17 3.57
CA ALA A 342 7.29 -3.64 2.53
C ALA A 342 7.24 -5.17 2.39
N TYR A 343 7.20 -5.64 1.15
CA TYR A 343 7.16 -7.06 0.81
C TYR A 343 7.72 -7.29 -0.59
N VAL A 344 8.06 -8.54 -0.89
CA VAL A 344 8.39 -8.95 -2.25
C VAL A 344 7.09 -9.17 -3.02
N ALA A 345 6.91 -8.43 -4.11
CA ALA A 345 5.67 -8.32 -4.88
C ALA A 345 5.90 -8.66 -6.37
N PRO A 346 4.83 -8.85 -7.17
CA PRO A 346 4.93 -8.94 -8.62
C PRO A 346 5.75 -7.78 -9.20
N THR A 347 6.61 -8.08 -10.17
CA THR A 347 7.43 -7.07 -10.85
C THR A 347 6.58 -5.97 -11.47
N GLN A 348 5.35 -6.30 -11.90
CA GLN A 348 4.35 -5.40 -12.43
C GLN A 348 4.17 -4.13 -11.57
N PHE A 349 4.22 -4.25 -10.24
CA PHE A 349 4.02 -3.09 -9.37
C PHE A 349 5.20 -2.12 -9.45
N ALA A 350 6.42 -2.66 -9.47
CA ALA A 350 7.64 -1.85 -9.57
C ALA A 350 7.85 -1.22 -10.97
N LEU A 351 7.04 -1.62 -11.95
CA LEU A 351 7.01 -1.05 -13.30
C LEU A 351 6.08 0.16 -13.43
N ASP A 352 5.28 0.45 -12.40
CA ASP A 352 4.38 1.60 -12.38
C ASP A 352 5.10 2.88 -11.95
N PRO A 353 4.68 4.05 -12.46
CA PRO A 353 5.16 5.31 -11.91
C PRO A 353 4.67 5.49 -10.46
N PRO A 354 5.41 6.25 -9.61
CA PRO A 354 5.03 6.40 -8.21
C PRO A 354 3.68 7.10 -8.05
N TRP A 355 2.75 6.51 -7.31
CA TRP A 355 1.40 7.08 -7.10
C TRP A 355 1.41 8.46 -6.40
N TRP A 356 2.49 8.80 -5.69
CA TRP A 356 2.57 9.96 -4.81
C TRP A 356 3.10 11.24 -5.47
N LEU A 357 3.20 11.34 -6.81
CA LEU A 357 3.74 12.55 -7.46
C LEU A 357 3.02 13.85 -7.08
N LEU A 358 1.77 13.78 -6.62
CA LEU A 358 1.01 14.94 -6.13
C LEU A 358 0.97 15.05 -4.59
N LEU A 359 1.71 14.21 -3.89
CA LEU A 359 1.75 14.02 -2.42
C LEU A 359 0.44 13.53 -1.78
N ASN A 360 -0.64 13.44 -2.57
CA ASN A 360 -1.97 13.00 -2.17
C ASN A 360 -2.52 11.95 -3.14
N VAL A 361 -3.42 11.10 -2.65
CA VAL A 361 -4.04 10.00 -3.41
C VAL A 361 -5.25 10.48 -4.23
N PRO A 362 -5.59 9.81 -5.36
CA PRO A 362 -6.70 10.20 -6.22
C PRO A 362 -8.05 10.27 -5.48
N GLU A 363 -8.34 9.32 -4.60
CA GLU A 363 -9.61 9.24 -3.84
C GLU A 363 -9.75 10.31 -2.74
N MET A 364 -8.69 11.05 -2.43
CA MET A 364 -8.68 12.16 -1.45
C MET A 364 -8.41 13.51 -2.14
N TRP A 365 -8.47 13.55 -3.47
CA TRP A 365 -8.26 14.79 -4.20
C TRP A 365 -9.43 15.74 -4.02
N HIS A 366 -9.14 17.03 -3.84
CA HIS A 366 -10.13 18.04 -3.43
C HIS A 366 -11.11 18.47 -4.53
N ILE A 367 -10.84 18.12 -5.80
CA ILE A 367 -11.72 18.39 -6.95
C ILE A 367 -12.42 17.10 -7.37
N ASP A 368 -11.73 16.26 -8.14
CA ASP A 368 -12.17 14.93 -8.52
C ASP A 368 -10.98 14.11 -9.07
N MET A 369 -11.19 12.82 -9.36
CA MET A 369 -10.15 11.97 -9.93
C MET A 369 -9.70 12.37 -11.35
N ASP A 370 -10.52 13.08 -12.13
CA ASP A 370 -10.12 13.52 -13.48
C ASP A 370 -9.12 14.68 -13.40
N ASP A 371 -9.36 15.64 -12.51
CA ASP A 371 -8.42 16.70 -12.20
C ASP A 371 -7.11 16.14 -11.63
N TRP A 372 -7.18 15.18 -10.71
CA TRP A 372 -6.00 14.47 -10.21
C TRP A 372 -5.22 13.83 -11.37
N THR A 373 -5.91 13.12 -12.27
CA THR A 373 -5.30 12.43 -13.42
C THR A 373 -4.61 13.41 -14.36
N ASN A 374 -5.25 14.55 -14.66
CA ASN A 374 -4.69 15.59 -15.51
C ASN A 374 -3.44 16.22 -14.88
N THR A 375 -3.50 16.56 -13.59
CA THR A 375 -2.39 17.16 -12.84
C THR A 375 -1.24 16.16 -12.70
N TYR A 376 -1.55 14.90 -12.39
CA TYR A 376 -0.58 13.82 -12.28
C TYR A 376 0.15 13.59 -13.61
N HIS A 377 -0.58 13.58 -14.73
CA HIS A 377 0.02 13.41 -16.06
C HIS A 377 1.05 14.49 -16.40
N LEU A 378 0.87 15.73 -15.93
CA LEU A 378 1.87 16.79 -16.10
C LEU A 378 3.14 16.48 -15.30
N ARG A 379 3.00 16.11 -14.01
CA ARG A 379 4.14 15.80 -13.14
C ARG A 379 4.83 14.48 -13.48
N LEU A 380 4.10 13.54 -14.09
CA LEU A 380 4.66 12.30 -14.63
C LEU A 380 5.72 12.58 -15.70
N LYS A 381 5.55 13.61 -16.53
CA LYS A 381 6.56 13.98 -17.54
C LYS A 381 7.88 14.37 -16.87
N THR A 382 7.81 15.14 -15.79
CA THR A 382 8.97 15.53 -14.97
C THR A 382 9.63 14.32 -14.31
N TRP A 383 8.83 13.44 -13.72
CA TRP A 383 9.31 12.17 -13.16
C TRP A 383 10.04 11.31 -14.18
N LEU A 384 9.46 11.14 -15.38
CA LEU A 384 10.06 10.31 -16.43
C LEU A 384 11.41 10.87 -16.90
N ARG A 385 11.54 12.20 -17.05
CA ARG A 385 12.84 12.83 -17.37
C ARG A 385 13.87 12.57 -16.28
N ALA A 386 13.49 12.70 -15.01
CA ALA A 386 14.36 12.39 -13.87
C ALA A 386 14.79 10.91 -13.85
N MET A 387 13.85 10.00 -14.12
CA MET A 387 14.08 8.56 -14.19
C MET A 387 15.04 8.20 -15.33
N GLU A 388 14.84 8.76 -16.53
CA GLU A 388 15.70 8.57 -17.71
C GLU A 388 17.14 9.04 -17.40
N ARG A 389 17.31 10.21 -16.79
CA ARG A 389 18.64 10.71 -16.34
C ARG A 389 19.29 9.78 -15.32
N ALA A 390 18.52 9.27 -14.34
CA ALA A 390 19.02 8.35 -13.34
C ALA A 390 19.47 7.02 -13.99
N GLU A 391 18.73 6.51 -14.97
CA GLU A 391 19.08 5.32 -15.74
C GLU A 391 20.35 5.51 -16.58
N GLU A 392 20.51 6.68 -17.21
CA GLU A 392 21.72 7.03 -17.98
C GLU A 392 22.98 7.09 -17.12
N SER A 393 22.85 7.52 -15.86
CA SER A 393 23.96 7.62 -14.92
C SER A 393 24.51 6.26 -14.44
N LEU A 394 23.75 5.17 -14.61
CA LEU A 394 24.18 3.84 -14.24
C LEU A 394 25.06 3.22 -15.35
N GLU A 395 26.35 3.03 -15.05
CA GLU A 395 27.40 2.53 -15.97
C GLU A 395 27.10 1.21 -16.70
N LYS A 396 26.06 0.46 -16.27
CA LYS A 396 25.61 -0.78 -16.92
C LYS A 396 24.22 -0.58 -17.50
N LYS A 397 24.15 -0.16 -18.77
CA LYS A 397 22.93 -0.31 -19.57
C LYS A 397 22.58 -1.80 -19.64
N SER A 398 21.54 -2.21 -18.91
CA SER A 398 20.81 -3.43 -19.29
C SER A 398 20.18 -3.12 -20.65
N LYS A 399 20.77 -3.63 -21.73
CA LYS A 399 20.22 -3.45 -23.08
C LYS A 399 18.82 -4.09 -23.09
N GLY A 400 17.77 -3.28 -23.07
CA GLY A 400 16.39 -3.71 -23.27
C GLY A 400 15.43 -3.61 -22.08
N PHE A 401 15.86 -3.12 -20.91
CA PHE A 401 14.96 -2.94 -19.76
C PHE A 401 15.20 -1.58 -19.08
N ALA A 402 14.31 -0.62 -19.32
CA ALA A 402 14.31 0.71 -18.71
C ALA A 402 12.97 0.93 -18.00
N LEU A 403 13.00 1.19 -16.69
CA LEU A 403 11.81 1.45 -15.88
C LEU A 403 11.06 2.68 -16.40
N SER A 404 11.76 3.71 -16.89
CA SER A 404 11.11 4.88 -17.52
C SER A 404 10.16 4.50 -18.65
N ILE A 405 10.55 3.56 -19.53
CA ILE A 405 9.71 3.06 -20.63
C ILE A 405 8.49 2.33 -20.07
N TYR A 406 8.70 1.40 -19.13
CA TYR A 406 7.61 0.64 -18.53
C TYR A 406 6.63 1.51 -17.74
N MET A 407 7.12 2.53 -17.04
CA MET A 407 6.31 3.49 -16.28
C MET A 407 5.45 4.34 -17.22
N ARG A 408 6.02 4.80 -18.34
CA ARG A 408 5.30 5.54 -19.38
C ARG A 408 4.18 4.69 -19.98
N GLU A 409 4.52 3.49 -20.42
CA GLU A 409 3.56 2.54 -20.95
C GLU A 409 2.50 2.17 -19.89
N SER A 410 2.89 2.02 -18.63
CA SER A 410 1.96 1.66 -17.56
C SER A 410 0.85 2.70 -17.40
N TRP A 411 1.20 3.99 -17.47
CA TRP A 411 0.24 5.08 -17.47
C TRP A 411 -0.65 5.08 -18.73
N GLU A 412 -0.05 4.94 -19.92
CA GLU A 412 -0.76 4.98 -21.21
C GLU A 412 -1.68 3.77 -21.43
N THR A 413 -1.35 2.63 -20.82
CA THR A 413 -2.08 1.37 -20.96
C THR A 413 -3.05 1.05 -19.84
N GLY A 414 -3.09 1.88 -18.80
CA GLY A 414 -3.94 1.68 -17.63
C GLY A 414 -3.43 0.61 -16.66
N ARG A 415 -2.20 0.08 -16.83
CA ARG A 415 -1.58 -0.85 -15.85
C ARG A 415 -1.46 -0.21 -14.47
N PHE A 416 -1.14 1.09 -14.42
CA PHE A 416 -1.12 1.86 -13.18
C PHE A 416 -2.44 1.73 -12.43
N TRP A 417 -3.57 1.92 -13.12
CA TRP A 417 -4.90 1.82 -12.51
C TRP A 417 -5.25 0.40 -12.08
N LEU A 418 -4.85 -0.61 -12.86
CA LEU A 418 -5.03 -2.01 -12.49
C LEU A 418 -4.30 -2.32 -11.16
N ASN A 419 -3.02 -2.01 -11.09
CA ASN A 419 -2.20 -2.31 -9.92
C ASN A 419 -2.53 -1.43 -8.71
N TYR A 420 -3.01 -0.21 -8.95
CA TYR A 420 -3.53 0.66 -7.89
C TYR A 420 -4.83 0.07 -7.31
N ALA A 421 -5.82 -0.24 -8.16
CA ALA A 421 -7.09 -0.83 -7.74
C ALA A 421 -6.89 -2.17 -7.01
N ALA A 422 -6.03 -3.04 -7.54
CA ALA A 422 -5.73 -4.34 -6.95
C ALA A 422 -5.22 -4.25 -5.50
N ARG A 423 -4.57 -3.15 -5.13
CA ARG A 423 -3.99 -2.95 -3.78
C ARG A 423 -4.87 -2.09 -2.87
N LYS A 424 -5.90 -1.41 -3.37
CA LYS A 424 -6.64 -0.39 -2.62
C LYS A 424 -8.15 -0.69 -2.64
N SER A 425 -8.60 -1.42 -1.61
CA SER A 425 -9.99 -1.89 -1.50
C SER A 425 -11.05 -0.79 -1.61
N TRP A 426 -10.84 0.37 -0.99
CA TRP A 426 -11.81 1.48 -1.00
C TRP A 426 -11.81 2.33 -2.28
N ALA A 427 -10.72 2.31 -3.05
CA ALA A 427 -10.66 2.99 -4.34
C ALA A 427 -11.07 2.07 -5.51
N PHE A 428 -11.23 0.77 -5.23
CA PHE A 428 -11.45 -0.27 -6.23
C PHE A 428 -12.67 0.03 -7.10
N ASP A 429 -13.82 0.37 -6.51
CA ASP A 429 -15.07 0.52 -7.25
C ASP A 429 -15.02 1.68 -8.24
N SER A 430 -14.61 2.86 -7.76
CA SER A 430 -14.51 4.06 -8.60
C SER A 430 -13.47 3.87 -9.70
N ILE A 431 -12.32 3.24 -9.41
CA ILE A 431 -11.27 2.99 -10.41
C ILE A 431 -11.70 1.91 -11.41
N PHE A 432 -12.34 0.84 -10.95
CA PHE A 432 -12.79 -0.25 -11.81
C PHE A 432 -13.74 0.28 -12.87
N TRP A 433 -14.82 0.95 -12.44
CA TRP A 433 -15.84 1.43 -13.37
C TRP A 433 -15.36 2.58 -14.25
N LYS A 434 -14.45 3.43 -13.74
CA LYS A 434 -13.95 4.60 -14.48
C LYS A 434 -12.84 4.28 -15.47
N TYR A 435 -11.86 3.45 -15.07
CA TYR A 435 -10.62 3.27 -15.83
C TYR A 435 -10.44 1.84 -16.38
N LEU A 436 -10.99 0.82 -15.72
CA LEU A 436 -10.73 -0.57 -16.06
C LEU A 436 -11.83 -1.24 -16.88
N ASP A 437 -13.11 -0.95 -16.59
CA ASP A 437 -14.26 -1.64 -17.18
C ASP A 437 -14.23 -1.64 -18.71
N GLU A 438 -14.17 -0.46 -19.33
CA GLU A 438 -14.14 -0.36 -20.79
C GLU A 438 -12.81 -0.84 -21.39
N SER A 439 -11.71 -0.70 -20.66
CA SER A 439 -10.40 -1.21 -21.08
C SER A 439 -10.40 -2.73 -21.17
N PHE A 440 -11.08 -3.40 -20.24
CA PHE A 440 -11.23 -4.85 -20.19
C PHE A 440 -12.28 -5.36 -21.16
N PHE A 441 -13.46 -4.75 -21.19
CA PHE A 441 -14.66 -5.33 -21.80
C PHE A 441 -15.22 -4.54 -22.98
N GLY A 442 -14.70 -3.34 -23.25
CA GLY A 442 -15.14 -2.44 -24.31
C GLY A 442 -16.34 -1.59 -23.90
N SER A 443 -16.73 -0.63 -24.74
CA SER A 443 -17.87 0.24 -24.44
C SER A 443 -19.14 -0.57 -24.21
N GLY A 444 -19.78 -0.37 -23.07
CA GLY A 444 -21.10 -0.94 -22.77
C GLY A 444 -22.20 -0.24 -23.56
N GLN A 445 -23.31 -0.95 -23.79
CA GLN A 445 -24.45 -0.39 -24.52
C GLN A 445 -25.22 0.63 -23.65
N GLY A 446 -25.39 1.86 -24.15
CA GLY A 446 -26.33 2.86 -23.60
C GLY A 446 -25.74 3.99 -22.76
N HIS A 447 -26.54 5.06 -22.56
CA HIS A 447 -26.29 6.11 -21.57
C HIS A 447 -26.49 5.53 -20.16
N ARG A 448 -25.47 5.61 -19.30
CA ARG A 448 -25.47 4.90 -18.01
C ARG A 448 -25.65 5.88 -16.86
N ASP A 449 -26.70 5.67 -16.08
CA ASP A 449 -26.70 6.10 -14.70
C ASP A 449 -25.60 5.32 -13.95
N LYS A 450 -24.87 5.99 -13.04
CA LYS A 450 -23.86 5.35 -12.20
C LYS A 450 -24.45 4.20 -11.39
N GLN A 451 -25.74 4.25 -11.05
CA GLN A 451 -26.41 3.19 -10.30
C GLN A 451 -26.56 1.89 -11.12
N ASP A 452 -26.57 1.95 -12.44
CA ASP A 452 -26.96 0.82 -13.31
C ASP A 452 -25.79 0.15 -14.06
N LEU A 453 -24.55 0.44 -13.69
CA LEU A 453 -23.35 -0.04 -14.39
C LEU A 453 -23.29 -1.58 -14.48
N TRP A 454 -23.70 -2.27 -13.41
CA TRP A 454 -23.73 -3.73 -13.30
C TRP A 454 -24.53 -4.39 -14.42
N LYS A 455 -25.63 -3.76 -14.89
CA LYS A 455 -26.50 -4.29 -15.95
C LYS A 455 -25.73 -4.45 -17.26
N THR A 456 -24.69 -3.65 -17.47
CA THR A 456 -23.86 -3.72 -18.69
C THR A 456 -22.86 -4.87 -18.69
N ARG A 457 -22.66 -5.54 -17.54
CA ARG A 457 -21.63 -6.59 -17.37
C ARG A 457 -22.13 -7.88 -16.71
N VAL A 458 -23.32 -7.90 -16.12
CA VAL A 458 -23.88 -9.09 -15.44
C VAL A 458 -23.94 -10.34 -16.33
N HIS A 459 -24.09 -10.17 -17.64
CA HIS A 459 -24.08 -11.27 -18.61
C HIS A 459 -22.71 -11.97 -18.75
N LEU A 460 -21.62 -11.35 -18.27
CA LEU A 460 -20.27 -11.91 -18.27
C LEU A 460 -20.01 -12.84 -17.07
N LEU A 461 -20.87 -12.80 -16.06
CA LEU A 461 -20.85 -13.74 -14.93
C LEU A 461 -21.28 -15.14 -15.38
N SER A 462 -20.91 -16.16 -14.62
CA SER A 462 -21.46 -17.51 -14.73
C SER A 462 -22.91 -17.55 -14.24
N GLU A 463 -23.62 -18.64 -14.50
CA GLU A 463 -24.99 -18.86 -14.01
C GLU A 463 -25.02 -18.84 -12.48
N ARG A 464 -24.15 -19.62 -11.84
CA ARG A 464 -24.02 -19.68 -10.37
C ARG A 464 -23.73 -18.31 -9.73
N GLU A 465 -22.82 -17.51 -10.32
CA GLU A 465 -22.52 -16.17 -9.82
C GLU A 465 -23.71 -15.22 -9.92
N ARG A 466 -24.55 -15.35 -10.97
CA ARG A 466 -25.79 -14.55 -11.12
C ARG A 466 -26.86 -14.98 -10.14
N ASP A 467 -27.09 -16.28 -9.99
CA ASP A 467 -28.12 -16.82 -9.11
C ASP A 467 -27.89 -16.43 -7.65
N MET A 468 -26.61 -16.31 -7.25
CA MET A 468 -26.22 -15.91 -5.90
C MET A 468 -26.17 -14.40 -5.67
N MET A 469 -26.24 -13.58 -6.73
CA MET A 469 -26.15 -12.13 -6.61
C MET A 469 -27.33 -11.56 -5.82
N GLU A 470 -28.57 -11.94 -6.15
CA GLU A 470 -29.76 -11.39 -5.48
C GLU A 470 -29.84 -11.79 -3.99
N PRO A 471 -29.66 -13.08 -3.61
CA PRO A 471 -29.56 -13.46 -2.20
C PRO A 471 -28.45 -12.72 -1.44
N PHE A 472 -27.32 -12.47 -2.09
CA PHE A 472 -26.23 -11.69 -1.49
C PHE A 472 -26.65 -10.24 -1.24
N VAL A 473 -27.25 -9.59 -2.23
CA VAL A 473 -27.73 -8.20 -2.15
C VAL A 473 -28.81 -8.05 -1.08
N GLU A 474 -29.80 -8.94 -1.06
CA GLU A 474 -30.85 -8.94 -0.03
C GLU A 474 -30.26 -9.02 1.37
N ARG A 475 -29.27 -9.89 1.59
CA ARG A 475 -28.58 -9.95 2.89
C ARG A 475 -27.85 -8.66 3.22
N LYS A 476 -27.08 -8.08 2.29
CA LYS A 476 -26.38 -6.80 2.52
C LYS A 476 -27.35 -5.66 2.84
N MET A 477 -28.54 -5.66 2.23
CA MET A 477 -29.59 -4.68 2.51
C MET A 477 -30.29 -4.92 3.85
N GLU A 478 -30.30 -6.15 4.36
CA GLU A 478 -30.77 -6.44 5.72
C GLU A 478 -29.73 -6.01 6.74
N GLU A 479 -28.46 -6.36 6.53
CA GLU A 479 -27.33 -5.98 7.37
C GLU A 479 -27.26 -4.45 7.55
N SER A 480 -27.44 -3.68 6.48
CA SER A 480 -27.37 -2.21 6.55
C SER A 480 -28.46 -1.52 7.37
N LYS A 481 -29.47 -2.27 7.85
CA LYS A 481 -30.51 -1.74 8.75
C LYS A 481 -30.02 -1.62 10.19
N GLU A 482 -29.00 -2.39 10.56
CA GLU A 482 -28.39 -2.37 11.88
C GLU A 482 -27.00 -1.73 11.79
N ARG A 483 -26.60 -1.00 12.83
CA ARG A 483 -25.26 -0.37 12.91
C ARG A 483 -24.43 -1.03 14.00
N ILE A 484 -23.83 -2.17 13.68
CA ILE A 484 -23.09 -3.01 14.64
C ILE A 484 -21.75 -3.48 14.08
N LEU A 485 -20.86 -3.88 14.97
CA LEU A 485 -19.68 -4.67 14.62
C LEU A 485 -20.01 -6.14 14.84
N VAL A 486 -19.75 -6.97 13.82
CA VAL A 486 -20.03 -8.40 13.86
C VAL A 486 -18.73 -9.15 14.15
N ASP A 487 -18.74 -9.93 15.23
CA ASP A 487 -17.67 -10.88 15.54
C ASP A 487 -17.94 -12.20 14.82
N TRP A 488 -17.01 -12.58 13.93
CA TRP A 488 -17.09 -13.82 13.17
C TRP A 488 -16.10 -14.84 13.74
N ASP A 489 -16.55 -16.08 13.93
CA ASP A 489 -15.61 -17.18 14.19
C ASP A 489 -14.98 -17.71 12.89
N ASP A 490 -13.83 -18.37 13.02
CA ASP A 490 -13.02 -18.82 11.88
C ASP A 490 -13.77 -19.79 10.92
N GLU A 491 -14.72 -20.59 11.42
CA GLU A 491 -15.49 -21.51 10.59
C GLU A 491 -16.59 -20.77 9.83
N GLN A 492 -17.31 -19.85 10.50
CA GLN A 492 -18.27 -18.97 9.85
C GLN A 492 -17.64 -18.15 8.72
N VAL A 493 -16.41 -17.67 8.92
CA VAL A 493 -15.67 -16.94 7.89
C VAL A 493 -15.41 -17.81 6.67
N LYS A 494 -14.95 -19.05 6.87
CA LYS A 494 -14.67 -20.00 5.77
C LYS A 494 -15.94 -20.35 5.01
N GLU A 495 -17.01 -20.68 5.72
CA GLU A 495 -18.31 -20.98 5.13
C GLU A 495 -18.80 -19.81 4.28
N ARG A 496 -18.75 -18.60 4.85
CA ARG A 496 -19.23 -17.38 4.19
C ARG A 496 -18.40 -17.02 2.95
N LEU A 497 -17.09 -17.22 2.98
CA LEU A 497 -16.23 -17.04 1.80
C LEU A 497 -16.58 -18.07 0.71
N ALA A 498 -16.72 -19.35 1.08
CA ALA A 498 -17.03 -20.42 0.14
C ALA A 498 -18.37 -20.21 -0.59
N GLU A 499 -19.37 -19.63 0.09
CA GLU A 499 -20.67 -19.27 -0.49
C GLU A 499 -20.58 -18.29 -1.67
N VAL A 500 -19.56 -17.42 -1.70
CA VAL A 500 -19.48 -16.29 -2.63
C VAL A 500 -18.30 -16.40 -3.60
N LEU A 501 -17.21 -17.06 -3.19
CA LEU A 501 -16.03 -17.25 -4.04
C LEU A 501 -16.18 -18.43 -5.02
N PHE A 502 -17.09 -19.38 -4.75
CA PHE A 502 -17.34 -20.52 -5.63
C PHE A 502 -16.08 -21.33 -5.99
N ASP A 503 -15.13 -21.43 -5.06
CA ASP A 503 -13.97 -22.28 -5.24
C ASP A 503 -14.38 -23.74 -5.04
N GLU A 504 -14.23 -24.53 -6.10
CA GLU A 504 -14.36 -25.99 -6.10
C GLU A 504 -13.00 -26.66 -5.85
#